data_AF-A0A7W4DWS6-F1
#
_entry.id   AF-A0A7W4DWS6-F1
#
_cell.length_a   1.000
_cell.length_b   1.000
_cell.length_c   1.000
_cell.angle_alpha   90.00
_cell.angle_beta   90.00
_cell.angle_gamma   90.00
#
_symmetry.space_group_name_H-M   'P 1'
#
loop_
_entity.id
_entity.type
_entity.pdbx_description
1 polymer ?
#
loop_
_entity_poly.entity_id
_entity_poly.type
_entity_poly.pdbx_seq_one_letter_code
_entity_poly.pdbx_strand_id
1 'polypeptide(L)'
;MHVRAAGKDFIVVRDAQRFYLLNRRGAERLSPSEPIAQLVEASVAFSKERATLFTVDASGALCNISLADGAVRRVALRGSGALRGALVLGGALQGEACAVVAREKAVDFCSEDGAVIASHRFAGEIDPRMYLFQFAMHDWRVGVREVDGDRLWLLDMRGNAVKGFPVVGDTGFTIGHLEGSSARFNLIVGSAPSLLINYLLPE
;
A
#
# COMPACT_ATOMS: atom_id res chain seq x y z
N MET A 1 0.96 1.50 14.77
CA MET A 1 2.34 1.44 14.20
C MET A 1 3.29 2.17 15.16
N HIS A 2 4.54 1.73 15.32
CA HIS A 2 5.54 2.42 16.14
C HIS A 2 6.65 2.99 15.24
N VAL A 3 6.97 4.27 15.36
CA VAL A 3 7.97 4.96 14.52
C VAL A 3 8.90 5.84 15.35
N ARG A 4 10.14 6.03 14.86
CA ARG A 4 11.12 6.93 15.47
C ARG A 4 11.56 7.97 14.46
N ALA A 5 11.39 9.24 14.80
CA ALA A 5 11.66 10.37 13.93
C ALA A 5 12.00 11.62 14.75
N ALA A 6 12.89 12.48 14.25
CA ALA A 6 13.26 13.75 14.90
C ALA A 6 13.64 13.60 16.40
N GLY A 7 14.39 12.54 16.74
CA GLY A 7 14.80 12.23 18.13
C GLY A 7 13.65 11.78 19.05
N LYS A 8 12.44 11.60 18.52
CA LYS A 8 11.24 11.20 19.25
C LYS A 8 10.78 9.81 18.81
N ASP A 9 9.97 9.21 19.68
CA ASP A 9 9.36 7.91 19.49
C ASP A 9 7.84 8.08 19.58
N PHE A 10 7.14 7.54 18.60
CA PHE A 10 5.70 7.71 18.42
C PHE A 10 5.00 6.36 18.29
N ILE A 11 3.87 6.23 18.97
CA ILE A 11 2.84 5.23 18.68
C ILE A 11 1.79 5.93 17.82
N VAL A 12 1.70 5.52 16.56
CA VAL A 12 0.71 6.02 15.60
C VAL A 12 -0.53 5.14 15.68
N VAL A 13 -1.64 5.77 16.06
CA VAL A 13 -2.98 5.18 16.15
C VAL A 13 -3.91 6.02 15.27
N ARG A 14 -4.96 5.41 14.75
CA ARG A 14 -6.00 6.12 14.00
C ARG A 14 -7.37 5.59 14.34
N ASP A 15 -8.37 6.45 14.19
CA ASP A 15 -9.77 6.06 14.08
C ASP A 15 -10.29 6.41 12.68
N ALA A 16 -11.62 6.48 12.50
CA ALA A 16 -12.23 6.84 11.23
C ALA A 16 -12.07 8.32 10.84
N GLN A 17 -11.70 9.20 11.78
CA GLN A 17 -11.70 10.65 11.60
C GLN A 17 -10.31 11.27 11.69
N ARG A 18 -9.38 10.70 12.46
CA ARG A 18 -8.06 11.30 12.67
C ARG A 18 -6.97 10.30 13.06
N PHE A 19 -5.75 10.82 13.05
CA PHE A 19 -4.55 10.19 13.57
C PHE A 19 -4.20 10.75 14.95
N TYR A 20 -3.66 9.88 15.80
CA TYR A 20 -3.13 10.17 17.12
C TYR A 20 -1.64 9.81 17.13
N LEU A 21 -0.79 10.78 17.45
CA LEU A 21 0.66 10.58 17.55
C LEU A 21 1.05 10.60 19.02
N LEU A 22 1.04 9.42 19.63
CA LEU A 22 1.18 9.23 21.07
C LEU A 22 2.64 8.96 21.47
N ASN A 23 3.00 9.26 22.70
CA ASN A 23 4.19 8.70 23.32
C ASN A 23 3.90 7.29 23.89
N ARG A 24 4.93 6.61 24.41
CA ARG A 24 4.79 5.24 24.97
C ARG A 24 3.93 5.14 26.24
N ARG A 25 3.55 6.27 26.85
CA ARG A 25 2.62 6.34 28.00
C ARG A 25 1.17 6.57 27.55
N GLY A 26 0.92 6.62 26.24
CA GLY A 26 -0.41 6.86 25.67
C GLY A 26 -0.83 8.33 25.63
N ALA A 27 0.01 9.26 26.09
CA ALA A 27 -0.29 10.69 26.00
C ALA A 27 0.07 11.23 24.61
N GLU A 28 -0.76 12.12 24.08
CA GLU A 28 -0.53 12.76 22.79
C GLU A 28 0.76 13.58 22.83
N ARG A 29 1.65 13.31 21.88
CA ARG A 29 2.95 13.98 21.75
C ARG A 29 2.91 15.06 20.68
N LEU A 30 2.08 14.87 19.67
CA LEU A 30 1.93 15.74 18.53
C LEU A 30 0.54 15.55 17.93
N SER A 31 -0.12 16.65 17.59
CA SER A 31 -1.39 16.63 16.86
C SER A 31 -1.13 17.06 15.42
N PRO A 32 -1.65 16.33 14.41
CA PRO A 32 -1.68 16.85 13.05
C PRO A 32 -2.38 18.21 13.00
N SER A 33 -1.89 19.14 12.16
CA SER A 33 -2.45 20.49 12.02
C SER A 33 -3.90 20.51 11.55
N GLU A 34 -4.34 19.42 10.91
CA GLU A 34 -5.69 19.20 10.42
C GLU A 34 -6.09 17.73 10.60
N PRO A 35 -7.40 17.43 10.79
CA PRO A 35 -7.87 16.05 10.87
C PRO A 35 -7.73 15.32 9.52
N ILE A 36 -7.50 14.01 9.59
CA ILE A 36 -7.29 13.16 8.41
C ILE A 36 -8.17 11.93 8.57
N ALA A 37 -9.35 11.97 7.94
CA ALA A 37 -10.22 10.81 7.81
C ALA A 37 -9.63 9.89 6.74
N GLN A 38 -8.94 8.83 7.17
CA GLN A 38 -8.25 7.93 6.26
C GLN A 38 -9.24 7.22 5.31
N LEU A 39 -8.88 7.09 4.03
CA LEU A 39 -9.63 6.24 3.10
C LEU A 39 -9.68 4.80 3.62
N VAL A 40 -10.84 4.17 3.48
CA VAL A 40 -11.02 2.74 3.80
C VAL A 40 -10.05 1.91 2.96
N GLU A 41 -9.43 0.89 3.58
CA GLU A 41 -8.36 0.08 2.95
C GLU A 41 -7.10 0.85 2.51
N ALA A 42 -6.89 2.08 2.97
CA ALA A 42 -5.61 2.76 2.77
C ALA A 42 -4.54 2.30 3.78
N SER A 43 -3.32 2.09 3.29
CA SER A 43 -2.16 1.86 4.15
C SER A 43 -1.61 3.17 4.74
N VAL A 44 -0.73 3.02 5.72
CA VAL A 44 0.08 4.12 6.28
C VAL A 44 1.53 3.75 6.09
N ALA A 45 2.30 4.61 5.43
CA ALA A 45 3.74 4.45 5.27
C ALA A 45 4.50 5.48 6.11
N PHE A 46 5.75 5.18 6.43
CA PHE A 46 6.63 6.06 7.20
C PHE A 46 7.95 6.23 6.47
N SER A 47 8.35 7.48 6.19
CA SER A 47 9.70 7.81 5.75
C SER A 47 10.52 8.31 6.93
N LYS A 48 11.56 7.55 7.30
CA LYS A 48 12.50 7.93 8.35
C LYS A 48 13.32 9.16 7.96
N GLU A 49 13.76 9.22 6.70
CA GLU A 49 14.57 10.32 6.17
C GLU A 49 13.83 11.66 6.23
N ARG A 50 12.54 11.65 5.84
CA ARG A 50 11.69 12.85 5.84
C ARG A 50 10.97 13.07 7.16
N ALA A 51 11.10 12.16 8.14
CA ALA A 51 10.33 12.17 9.37
C ALA A 51 8.82 12.38 9.11
N THR A 52 8.25 11.67 8.14
CA THR A 52 6.90 11.93 7.62
C THR A 52 6.09 10.64 7.51
N LEU A 53 4.81 10.70 7.88
CA LEU A 53 3.82 9.67 7.61
C LEU A 53 3.08 9.98 6.31
N PHE A 54 2.75 8.94 5.55
CA PHE A 54 2.01 9.05 4.30
C PHE A 54 0.77 8.18 4.36
N THR A 55 -0.35 8.71 3.88
CA THR A 55 -1.58 7.95 3.71
C THR A 55 -2.47 8.62 2.64
N VAL A 56 -3.63 8.02 2.34
CA VAL A 56 -4.65 8.65 1.49
C VAL A 56 -5.89 8.89 2.33
N ASP A 57 -6.46 10.09 2.25
CA ASP A 57 -7.71 10.42 2.94
C ASP A 57 -8.95 10.07 2.10
N ALA A 58 -10.12 10.09 2.74
CA ALA A 58 -11.39 9.74 2.12
C ALA A 58 -11.80 10.67 0.96
N SER A 59 -11.17 11.83 0.82
CA SER A 59 -11.37 12.73 -0.34
C SER A 59 -10.54 12.32 -1.56
N GLY A 60 -9.59 11.39 -1.38
CA GLY A 60 -8.69 10.94 -2.42
C GLY A 60 -7.37 11.70 -2.48
N ALA A 61 -7.01 12.43 -1.43
CA ALA A 61 -5.75 13.15 -1.38
C ALA A 61 -4.66 12.33 -0.67
N LEU A 62 -3.47 12.28 -1.26
CA LEU A 62 -2.25 11.87 -0.58
C LEU A 62 -1.94 12.89 0.52
N CYS A 63 -1.88 12.40 1.76
CA CYS A 63 -1.60 13.18 2.95
C CYS A 63 -0.18 12.89 3.42
N ASN A 64 0.62 13.95 3.55
CA ASN A 64 1.95 13.93 4.17
C ASN A 64 1.86 14.58 5.55
N ILE A 65 2.12 13.82 6.61
CA ILE A 65 2.05 14.29 8.01
C ILE A 65 3.47 14.39 8.56
N SER A 66 3.94 15.60 8.78
CA SER A 66 5.26 15.85 9.38
C SER A 66 5.26 15.45 10.87
N LEU A 67 6.23 14.62 11.26
CA LEU A 67 6.45 14.25 12.66
C LEU A 67 7.32 15.26 13.43
N ALA A 68 7.80 16.31 12.75
CA ALA A 68 8.54 17.38 13.39
C ALA A 68 7.61 18.37 14.11
N ASP A 69 6.55 18.78 13.41
CA ASP A 69 5.65 19.88 13.79
C ASP A 69 4.15 19.57 13.60
N GLY A 70 3.79 18.43 13.03
CA GLY A 70 2.40 18.02 12.81
C GLY A 70 1.80 18.60 11.53
N ALA A 71 2.56 19.34 10.72
CA ALA A 71 2.05 19.94 9.49
C ALA A 71 1.52 18.86 8.53
N VAL A 72 0.34 19.11 7.96
CA VAL A 72 -0.30 18.24 6.97
C VAL A 72 -0.25 18.91 5.59
N ARG A 73 0.29 18.19 4.60
CA ARG A 73 0.20 18.57 3.18
C ARG A 73 -0.69 17.58 2.45
N ARG A 74 -1.61 18.08 1.62
CA ARG A 74 -2.51 17.27 0.80
C ARG A 74 -2.25 17.47 -0.68
N VAL A 75 -2.29 16.38 -1.44
CA VAL A 75 -2.18 16.38 -2.90
C VAL A 75 -3.25 15.48 -3.48
N ALA A 76 -4.12 16.02 -4.33
CA ALA A 76 -5.17 15.23 -4.97
C ALA A 76 -4.55 14.19 -5.92
N LEU A 77 -4.94 12.91 -5.75
CA LEU A 77 -4.51 11.84 -6.65
C LEU A 77 -5.41 11.82 -7.89
N ARG A 78 -4.83 12.11 -9.05
CA ARG A 78 -5.52 12.17 -10.34
C ARG A 78 -5.88 10.77 -10.84
N GLY A 79 -6.79 10.70 -11.80
CA GLY A 79 -7.26 9.45 -12.41
C GLY A 79 -8.79 9.47 -12.58
N SER A 80 -9.32 8.44 -13.23
CA SER A 80 -10.76 8.33 -13.52
C SER A 80 -11.43 7.28 -12.64
N GLY A 81 -12.59 7.59 -12.09
CA GLY A 81 -13.36 6.69 -11.21
C GLY A 81 -13.07 6.90 -9.72
N ALA A 82 -13.96 6.41 -8.86
CA ALA A 82 -13.83 6.56 -7.42
C ALA A 82 -12.65 5.74 -6.87
N LEU A 83 -11.94 6.31 -5.90
CA LEU A 83 -10.91 5.60 -5.13
C LEU A 83 -11.59 4.66 -4.13
N ARG A 84 -11.14 3.41 -4.10
CA ARG A 84 -11.70 2.37 -3.21
C ARG A 84 -10.69 1.88 -2.17
N GLY A 85 -9.39 2.04 -2.42
CA GLY A 85 -8.31 1.63 -1.53
C GLY A 85 -6.98 2.22 -1.99
N ALA A 86 -5.97 2.21 -1.12
CA ALA A 86 -4.67 2.80 -1.43
C ALA A 86 -3.52 2.08 -0.71
N LEU A 87 -2.46 1.79 -1.45
CA LEU A 87 -1.20 1.30 -0.92
C LEU A 87 -0.16 2.42 -1.06
N VAL A 88 0.18 3.03 0.05
CA VAL A 88 1.20 4.08 0.11
C VAL A 88 2.57 3.46 0.34
N LEU A 89 3.56 3.92 -0.44
CA LEU A 89 4.90 3.35 -0.49
C LEU A 89 5.90 4.15 0.37
N GLY A 90 5.57 5.42 0.62
CA GLY A 90 6.34 6.31 1.48
C GLY A 90 7.58 6.87 0.78
N GLY A 91 7.54 8.17 0.47
CA GLY A 91 8.68 8.92 -0.07
C GLY A 91 9.46 8.29 -1.19
N ALA A 92 8.86 8.31 -2.37
CA ALA A 92 9.48 7.93 -3.63
C ALA A 92 10.50 9.00 -4.09
N LEU A 93 11.49 8.58 -4.89
CA LEU A 93 12.31 9.51 -5.66
C LEU A 93 11.46 10.17 -6.76
N GLN A 94 11.94 11.27 -7.36
CA GLN A 94 11.23 11.88 -8.48
C GLN A 94 11.01 10.88 -9.62
N GLY A 95 9.78 10.80 -10.12
CA GLY A 95 9.39 9.88 -11.20
C GLY A 95 8.98 8.48 -10.74
N GLU A 96 9.09 8.17 -9.45
CA GLU A 96 8.63 6.91 -8.87
C GLU A 96 7.24 7.04 -8.27
N ALA A 97 6.53 5.92 -8.16
CA ALA A 97 5.24 5.87 -7.52
C ALA A 97 5.42 6.08 -6.02
N CYS A 98 4.63 6.99 -5.43
CA CYS A 98 4.54 7.17 -3.99
C CYS A 98 3.31 6.49 -3.39
N ALA A 99 2.32 6.18 -4.24
CA ALA A 99 1.10 5.47 -3.89
C ALA A 99 0.63 4.65 -5.09
N VAL A 100 -0.02 3.53 -4.79
CA VAL A 100 -0.80 2.76 -5.75
C VAL A 100 -2.23 2.79 -5.26
N VAL A 101 -3.17 3.12 -6.14
CA VAL A 101 -4.57 3.31 -5.74
C VAL A 101 -5.48 2.36 -6.51
N ALA A 102 -6.39 1.72 -5.79
CA ALA A 102 -7.40 0.86 -6.36
C ALA A 102 -8.64 1.67 -6.74
N ARG A 103 -9.09 1.45 -7.97
CA ARG A 103 -10.37 1.91 -8.52
C ARG A 103 -11.15 0.67 -8.97
N GLU A 104 -12.36 0.86 -9.47
CA GLU A 104 -13.29 -0.22 -9.83
C GLU A 104 -12.63 -1.42 -10.56
N LYS A 105 -11.98 -1.19 -11.70
CA LYS A 105 -11.27 -2.23 -12.49
C LYS A 105 -9.85 -1.86 -12.86
N ALA A 106 -9.20 -1.04 -12.05
CA ALA A 106 -7.85 -0.57 -12.33
C ALA A 106 -7.07 -0.27 -11.06
N VAL A 107 -5.75 -0.38 -11.16
CA VAL A 107 -4.84 0.21 -10.20
C VAL A 107 -3.99 1.28 -10.88
N ASP A 108 -3.90 2.45 -10.27
CA ASP A 108 -3.08 3.56 -10.75
C ASP A 108 -1.87 3.74 -9.83
N PHE A 109 -0.69 3.81 -10.42
CA PHE A 109 0.55 4.15 -9.75
C PHE A 109 0.72 5.66 -9.86
N CYS A 110 0.77 6.34 -8.71
CA CYS A 110 0.73 7.78 -8.62
C CYS A 110 2.02 8.36 -8.04
N SER A 111 2.53 9.42 -8.63
CA SER A 111 3.65 10.21 -8.11
C SER A 111 3.22 11.13 -6.96
N GLU A 112 4.20 11.72 -6.26
CA GLU A 112 3.95 12.56 -5.08
C GLU A 112 3.25 13.90 -5.38
N ASP A 113 3.23 14.33 -6.64
CA ASP A 113 2.43 15.46 -7.14
C ASP A 113 1.01 15.04 -7.60
N GLY A 114 0.67 13.76 -7.45
CA GLY A 114 -0.64 13.20 -7.73
C GLY A 114 -0.89 12.81 -9.19
N ALA A 115 0.12 12.89 -10.07
CA ALA A 115 -0.01 12.40 -11.43
C ALA A 115 -0.03 10.87 -11.49
N VAL A 116 -0.81 10.30 -12.40
CA VAL A 116 -0.76 8.87 -12.72
C VAL A 116 0.43 8.65 -13.64
N ILE A 117 1.38 7.82 -13.22
CA ILE A 117 2.61 7.52 -13.97
C ILE A 117 2.59 6.11 -14.58
N ALA A 118 1.74 5.22 -14.07
CA ALA A 118 1.42 3.93 -14.68
C ALA A 118 0.02 3.48 -14.25
N SER A 119 -0.60 2.59 -15.01
CA SER A 119 -1.90 2.03 -14.70
C SER A 119 -2.01 0.61 -15.23
N HIS A 120 -2.71 -0.25 -14.50
CA HIS A 120 -3.08 -1.59 -14.95
C HIS A 120 -4.60 -1.72 -14.89
N ARG A 121 -5.21 -2.19 -16.00
CA ARG A 121 -6.66 -2.41 -16.10
C ARG A 121 -6.96 -3.90 -16.11
N PHE A 122 -7.94 -4.29 -15.30
CA PHE A 122 -8.41 -5.67 -15.16
C PHE A 122 -9.69 -5.88 -15.97
N ALA A 123 -10.00 -7.15 -16.27
CA ALA A 123 -11.25 -7.51 -16.94
C ALA A 123 -12.44 -7.45 -15.97
N GLY A 124 -12.23 -7.85 -14.72
CA GLY A 124 -13.20 -7.87 -13.63
C GLY A 124 -12.98 -6.80 -12.56
N GLU A 125 -13.88 -6.80 -11.58
CA GLU A 125 -13.71 -6.04 -10.34
C GLU A 125 -12.47 -6.48 -9.57
N ILE A 126 -11.82 -5.51 -8.91
CA ILE A 126 -10.70 -5.81 -8.00
C ILE A 126 -11.09 -5.62 -6.54
N ASP A 127 -10.40 -6.36 -5.68
CA ASP A 127 -10.37 -6.10 -4.26
C ASP A 127 -9.62 -4.78 -4.00
N PRO A 128 -10.19 -3.82 -3.23
CA PRO A 128 -9.52 -2.57 -2.95
C PRO A 128 -8.24 -2.72 -2.13
N ARG A 129 -8.10 -3.82 -1.37
CA ARG A 129 -6.91 -4.10 -0.58
C ARG A 129 -5.80 -4.59 -1.50
N MET A 130 -4.67 -3.90 -1.44
CA MET A 130 -3.45 -4.25 -2.17
C MET A 130 -2.34 -4.63 -1.20
N TYR A 131 -1.37 -5.40 -1.69
CA TYR A 131 -0.27 -5.94 -0.90
C TYR A 131 1.06 -5.48 -1.49
N LEU A 132 2.00 -5.04 -0.65
CA LEU A 132 3.35 -4.68 -1.09
C LEU A 132 4.30 -5.83 -0.76
N PHE A 133 5.08 -6.26 -1.74
CA PHE A 133 6.11 -7.28 -1.57
C PHE A 133 7.46 -6.76 -2.02
N GLN A 134 8.49 -7.05 -1.23
CA GLN A 134 9.88 -6.75 -1.56
C GLN A 134 10.59 -8.02 -2.01
N PHE A 135 11.04 -8.05 -3.26
CA PHE A 135 11.79 -9.17 -3.83
C PHE A 135 13.30 -8.92 -3.76
N ALA A 136 13.72 -7.65 -3.81
CA ALA A 136 15.10 -7.21 -3.62
C ALA A 136 15.13 -5.76 -3.10
N MET A 137 16.32 -5.21 -2.83
CA MET A 137 16.48 -3.83 -2.33
C MET A 137 15.72 -2.79 -3.16
N HIS A 138 15.68 -2.96 -4.49
CA HIS A 138 15.01 -2.07 -5.45
C HIS A 138 13.95 -2.79 -6.30
N ASP A 139 13.56 -4.01 -5.95
CA ASP A 139 12.48 -4.75 -6.63
C ASP A 139 11.28 -4.87 -5.68
N TRP A 140 10.31 -4.00 -5.93
CA TRP A 140 9.04 -3.96 -5.22
C TRP A 140 7.91 -4.32 -6.18
N ARG A 141 6.93 -5.06 -5.66
CA ARG A 141 5.81 -5.55 -6.46
C ARG A 141 4.52 -5.39 -5.70
N VAL A 142 3.45 -5.14 -6.43
CA VAL A 142 2.11 -4.92 -5.87
C VAL A 142 1.21 -6.11 -6.18
N GLY A 143 0.74 -6.76 -5.13
CA GLY A 143 -0.27 -7.79 -5.20
C GLY A 143 -1.67 -7.19 -5.28
N VAL A 144 -2.45 -7.66 -6.25
CA VAL A 144 -3.85 -7.26 -6.47
C VAL A 144 -4.70 -8.52 -6.66
N ARG A 145 -5.89 -8.55 -6.07
CA ARG A 145 -6.86 -9.63 -6.31
C ARG A 145 -7.95 -9.13 -7.24
N GLU A 146 -8.15 -9.83 -8.34
CA GLU A 146 -9.32 -9.68 -9.21
C GLU A 146 -10.40 -10.65 -8.72
N VAL A 147 -11.53 -10.09 -8.28
CA VAL A 147 -12.61 -10.83 -7.63
C VAL A 147 -13.33 -11.74 -8.64
N ASP A 148 -13.54 -11.23 -9.85
CA ASP A 148 -14.25 -11.97 -10.89
C ASP A 148 -13.32 -12.98 -11.57
N GLY A 149 -13.36 -14.21 -11.07
CA GLY A 149 -12.62 -15.35 -11.62
C GLY A 149 -11.40 -15.77 -10.81
N ASP A 150 -11.33 -15.39 -9.53
CA ASP A 150 -10.36 -15.88 -8.54
C ASP A 150 -8.92 -15.78 -9.04
N ARG A 151 -8.54 -14.58 -9.49
CA ARG A 151 -7.21 -14.29 -10.04
C ARG A 151 -6.41 -13.39 -9.11
N LEU A 152 -5.22 -13.84 -8.77
CA LEU A 152 -4.21 -13.04 -8.09
C LEU A 152 -3.25 -12.49 -9.13
N TRP A 153 -2.98 -11.21 -9.04
CA TRP A 153 -2.04 -10.50 -9.90
C TRP A 153 -0.86 -10.01 -9.06
N LEU A 154 0.31 -9.99 -9.69
CA LEU A 154 1.50 -9.34 -9.17
C LEU A 154 1.99 -8.38 -10.23
N LEU A 155 2.08 -7.10 -9.88
CA LEU A 155 2.48 -6.03 -10.77
C LEU A 155 3.85 -5.49 -10.36
N ASP A 156 4.70 -5.16 -11.33
CA ASP A 156 5.90 -4.36 -11.07
C ASP A 156 5.55 -2.90 -10.75
N MET A 157 6.54 -2.10 -10.32
CA MET A 157 6.34 -0.68 -10.04
C MET A 157 6.01 0.19 -11.27
N ARG A 158 5.98 -0.41 -12.47
CA ARG A 158 5.56 0.21 -13.73
C ARG A 158 4.16 -0.25 -14.15
N GLY A 159 3.45 -1.01 -13.31
CA GLY A 159 2.11 -1.52 -13.57
C GLY A 159 2.05 -2.70 -14.54
N ASN A 160 3.17 -3.30 -14.92
CA ASN A 160 3.17 -4.48 -15.77
C ASN A 160 2.95 -5.74 -14.94
N ALA A 161 2.17 -6.68 -15.48
CA ALA A 161 2.03 -7.99 -14.87
C ALA A 161 3.38 -8.74 -14.89
N VAL A 162 3.75 -9.29 -13.74
CA VAL A 162 4.93 -10.12 -13.57
C VAL A 162 4.71 -11.45 -14.29
N LYS A 163 5.78 -11.98 -14.92
CA LYS A 163 5.73 -13.27 -15.60
C LYS A 163 5.21 -14.37 -14.65
N GLY A 164 4.25 -15.16 -15.16
CA GLY A 164 3.61 -16.23 -14.38
C GLY A 164 2.35 -15.78 -13.64
N PHE A 165 1.99 -14.50 -13.69
CA PHE A 165 0.72 -13.97 -13.20
C PHE A 165 -0.23 -13.65 -14.38
N PRO A 166 -1.56 -13.74 -14.17
CA PRO A 166 -2.22 -14.07 -12.91
C PRO A 166 -2.14 -15.56 -12.53
N VAL A 167 -2.27 -15.85 -11.25
CA VAL A 167 -2.45 -17.22 -10.70
C VAL A 167 -3.84 -17.35 -10.06
N VAL A 168 -4.30 -18.59 -9.85
CA VAL A 168 -5.59 -18.84 -9.20
C VAL A 168 -5.50 -18.61 -7.69
N GLY A 169 -6.54 -18.00 -7.11
CA GLY A 169 -6.72 -17.84 -5.67
C GLY A 169 -7.83 -16.83 -5.34
N ASP A 170 -8.59 -17.10 -4.29
CA ASP A 170 -9.81 -16.34 -3.98
C ASP A 170 -9.73 -15.50 -2.69
N THR A 171 -8.68 -15.68 -1.88
CA THR A 171 -8.41 -14.85 -0.69
C THR A 171 -7.27 -13.84 -0.91
N GLY A 172 -7.06 -12.99 0.10
CA GLY A 172 -5.78 -12.28 0.23
C GLY A 172 -4.60 -13.26 0.31
N PHE A 173 -3.42 -12.82 -0.12
CA PHE A 173 -2.23 -13.68 -0.22
C PHE A 173 -0.99 -13.00 0.36
N THR A 174 0.03 -13.82 0.63
CA THR A 174 1.35 -13.36 1.06
C THR A 174 2.44 -14.02 0.22
N ILE A 175 3.55 -13.31 0.03
CA ILE A 175 4.72 -13.83 -0.66
C ILE A 175 5.92 -13.73 0.28
N GLY A 176 6.67 -14.82 0.41
CA GLY A 176 7.87 -14.85 1.24
C GLY A 176 8.68 -16.13 1.04
N HIS A 177 9.73 -16.27 1.84
CA HIS A 177 10.51 -17.52 1.88
C HIS A 177 9.94 -18.45 2.95
N LEU A 178 9.71 -19.71 2.56
CA LEU A 178 9.48 -20.80 3.50
C LEU A 178 10.79 -21.56 3.72
N GLU A 179 11.04 -21.95 4.97
CA GLU A 179 12.20 -22.75 5.35
C GLU A 179 12.21 -24.08 4.57
N GLY A 180 13.37 -24.47 4.02
CA GLY A 180 13.50 -25.66 3.17
C GLY A 180 13.11 -25.47 1.69
N SER A 181 12.58 -24.31 1.30
CA SER A 181 12.44 -23.96 -0.13
C SER A 181 13.80 -23.54 -0.71
N SER A 182 14.01 -23.77 -2.01
CA SER A 182 15.30 -23.61 -2.70
C SER A 182 15.71 -22.13 -2.94
N ALA A 183 15.68 -21.30 -1.90
CA ALA A 183 15.85 -19.84 -1.95
C ALA A 183 14.82 -19.09 -2.82
N ARG A 184 13.77 -19.77 -3.30
CA ARG A 184 12.70 -19.18 -4.13
C ARG A 184 11.59 -18.58 -3.26
N PHE A 185 10.87 -17.62 -3.84
CA PHE A 185 9.67 -17.07 -3.22
C PHE A 185 8.50 -18.04 -3.32
N ASN A 186 7.69 -18.08 -2.27
CA ASN A 186 6.48 -18.87 -2.13
C ASN A 186 5.31 -17.91 -2.03
N LEU A 187 4.28 -18.08 -2.87
CA LEU A 187 3.00 -17.39 -2.71
C LEU A 187 2.06 -18.32 -1.96
N ILE A 188 1.58 -17.87 -0.81
CA ILE A 188 0.65 -18.59 0.05
C ILE A 188 -0.71 -17.92 -0.01
N VAL A 189 -1.73 -18.69 -0.38
CA VAL A 189 -3.10 -18.20 -0.54
C VAL A 189 -4.13 -19.26 -0.17
N GLY A 190 -5.27 -18.82 0.36
CA GLY A 190 -6.44 -19.66 0.56
C GLY A 190 -7.22 -19.84 -0.74
N SER A 191 -7.88 -20.98 -0.89
CA SER A 191 -8.85 -21.21 -1.95
C SER A 191 -10.02 -22.06 -1.45
N ALA A 192 -11.23 -21.74 -1.91
CA ALA A 192 -12.43 -22.50 -1.64
C ALA A 192 -12.31 -23.94 -2.16
N PRO A 193 -12.90 -24.93 -1.45
CA PRO A 193 -13.68 -24.77 -0.24
C PRO A 193 -12.88 -24.70 1.08
N SER A 194 -11.59 -25.05 1.13
CA SER A 194 -10.70 -24.96 2.33
C SER A 194 -9.26 -25.40 2.03
N LEU A 195 -8.73 -25.01 0.88
CA LEU A 195 -7.35 -25.31 0.49
C LEU A 195 -6.42 -24.17 0.89
N LEU A 196 -5.22 -24.53 1.34
CA LEU A 196 -4.09 -23.61 1.41
C LEU A 196 -3.12 -24.00 0.30
N ILE A 197 -2.93 -23.11 -0.67
CA ILE A 197 -2.10 -23.36 -1.84
C ILE A 197 -0.76 -22.66 -1.64
N ASN A 198 0.33 -23.38 -1.95
CA ASN A 198 1.66 -22.82 -2.07
C ASN A 198 2.10 -22.86 -3.54
N TYR A 199 2.25 -21.70 -4.15
CA TYR A 199 2.89 -21.57 -5.47
C TYR A 199 4.36 -21.23 -5.30
N LEU A 200 5.22 -22.04 -5.93
CA LEU A 200 6.62 -21.70 -6.08
C LEU A 200 6.78 -20.71 -7.22
N LEU A 201 7.28 -19.51 -6.93
CA LEU A 201 7.43 -18.48 -7.95
C LEU A 201 8.70 -18.74 -8.79
N PRO A 202 8.65 -18.46 -10.11
CA PRO A 202 9.84 -18.47 -10.95
C PRO A 202 10.82 -17.36 -10.53
N GLU A 203 12.11 -17.55 -10.86
CA GLU A 203 13.14 -16.51 -10.72
C GLU A 203 12.83 -15.26 -11.57
#